data_AF-A0A9N9M4I6-F1
#
_entry.id   AF-A0A9N9M4I6-F1
#
_cell.length_a   1.000
_cell.length_b   1.000
_cell.length_c   1.000
_cell.angle_alpha   90.00
_cell.angle_beta   90.00
_cell.angle_gamma   90.00
#
_symmetry.space_group_name_H-M   'P 1'
#
loop_
_entity.id
_entity.type
_entity.pdbx_description
1 polymer ?
#
loop_
_entity_poly.entity_id
_entity_poly.type
_entity_poly.pdbx_seq_one_letter_code
_entity_poly.pdbx_strand_id
1 'polypeptide(L)'
;MPRSDPNHADQKTDIFALGSAIYYMMTGHEPFPELNPLVDDDEVEIEARFKLGRFPALDPQLGGKVVHNCWAGAYRSASEVVEDLQELAKTTLDV
;
A
#
# COMPACT_ATOMS: atom_id res chain seq x y z
N MET A 1 4.56 -5.89 3.65
CA MET A 1 4.23 -7.27 3.21
C MET A 1 2.84 -7.66 3.69
N PRO A 2 2.14 -8.52 2.95
CA PRO A 2 0.88 -9.11 3.40
C PRO A 2 1.10 -9.93 4.68
N ARG A 3 0.05 -10.02 5.50
CA ARG A 3 0.02 -10.88 6.69
C ARG A 3 0.09 -12.36 6.31
N SER A 4 0.98 -13.11 6.96
CA SER A 4 1.16 -14.54 6.70
C SER A 4 0.21 -15.44 7.50
N ASP A 5 -0.28 -14.97 8.66
CA ASP A 5 -1.27 -15.67 9.48
C ASP A 5 -2.52 -14.78 9.60
N PRO A 6 -3.71 -15.26 9.22
CA PRO A 6 -4.93 -14.48 9.34
C PRO A 6 -5.33 -14.11 10.79
N ASN A 7 -4.73 -14.71 11.80
CA ASN A 7 -5.00 -14.40 13.20
C ASN A 7 -3.90 -13.57 13.86
N HIS A 8 -2.86 -13.20 13.09
CA HIS A 8 -1.78 -12.36 13.55
C HIS A 8 -1.75 -11.04 12.78
N ALA A 9 -1.60 -9.95 13.54
CA ALA A 9 -1.33 -8.63 13.01
C ALA A 9 -0.29 -7.97 13.90
N ASP A 10 0.65 -7.29 13.27
CA ASP A 10 1.60 -6.40 13.90
C ASP A 10 1.53 -5.01 13.25
N GLN A 11 2.30 -4.08 13.81
CA GLN A 11 2.37 -2.71 13.33
C GLN A 11 2.76 -2.62 11.84
N LYS A 12 3.60 -3.53 11.33
CA LYS A 12 4.01 -3.50 9.91
C LYS A 12 2.89 -3.98 9.00
N THR A 13 2.13 -5.00 9.41
CA THR A 13 0.98 -5.48 8.66
C THR A 13 -0.15 -4.45 8.66
N ASP A 14 -0.33 -3.70 9.75
CA ASP A 14 -1.32 -2.61 9.81
C ASP A 14 -0.92 -1.45 8.88
N ILE A 15 0.37 -1.07 8.85
CA ILE A 15 0.88 -0.04 7.92
C ILE A 15 0.76 -0.52 6.46
N PHE A 16 1.01 -1.79 6.19
CA PHE A 16 0.79 -2.37 4.86
C PHE A 16 -0.69 -2.21 4.44
N ALA A 17 -1.63 -2.56 5.32
CA ALA A 17 -3.06 -2.42 5.07
C ALA A 17 -3.47 -0.95 4.88
N LEU A 18 -2.89 -0.04 5.66
CA LEU A 18 -3.08 1.41 5.50
C LEU A 18 -2.63 1.88 4.11
N GLY A 19 -1.47 1.44 3.63
CA GLY A 19 -1.00 1.72 2.26
C GLY A 19 -1.99 1.25 1.19
N SER A 20 -2.53 0.04 1.35
CA SER A 20 -3.57 -0.50 0.45
C SER A 20 -4.87 0.30 0.50
N ALA A 21 -5.29 0.76 1.68
CA ALA A 21 -6.47 1.60 1.82
C ALA A 21 -6.29 2.97 1.13
N ILE A 22 -5.12 3.59 1.28
CA ILE A 22 -4.77 4.83 0.58
C ILE A 22 -4.79 4.60 -0.93
N TYR A 23 -4.18 3.53 -1.43
CA TYR A 23 -4.23 3.19 -2.85
C TYR A 23 -5.66 3.13 -3.36
N TYR A 24 -6.53 2.35 -2.69
CA TYR A 24 -7.94 2.21 -3.07
C TYR A 24 -8.67 3.55 -3.08
N MET A 25 -8.46 4.41 -2.07
CA MET A 25 -9.07 5.75 -2.04
C MET A 25 -8.67 6.60 -3.24
N MET A 26 -7.42 6.50 -3.70
CA MET A 26 -6.89 7.33 -4.79
C MET A 26 -7.21 6.78 -6.19
N THR A 27 -7.35 5.45 -6.33
CA THR A 27 -7.59 4.80 -7.63
C THR A 27 -9.03 4.37 -7.85
N GLY A 28 -9.80 4.18 -6.78
CA GLY A 28 -11.16 3.65 -6.80
C GLY A 28 -11.24 2.14 -7.01
N HIS A 29 -10.13 1.40 -6.90
CA HIS A 29 -10.09 -0.05 -7.07
C HIS A 29 -8.99 -0.71 -6.24
N GLU A 30 -9.08 -2.03 -6.07
CA GLU A 30 -8.08 -2.84 -5.36
C GLU A 30 -6.72 -2.87 -6.10
N PRO A 31 -5.59 -3.10 -5.40
CA PRO A 31 -4.32 -3.40 -6.06
C PRO A 31 -4.47 -4.62 -6.99
N PHE A 32 -3.97 -4.51 -8.23
CA PHE A 32 -4.09 -5.54 -9.27
C PHE A 32 -5.55 -5.87 -9.65
N PRO A 33 -6.32 -4.90 -10.19
CA PRO A 33 -7.74 -5.09 -10.52
C PRO A 33 -7.99 -6.16 -11.59
N GLU A 34 -6.95 -6.63 -12.28
CA GLU A 34 -7.01 -7.73 -13.22
C GLU A 34 -7.02 -9.13 -12.57
N LEU A 35 -6.75 -9.23 -11.27
CA LEU A 35 -6.71 -10.49 -10.51
C LEU A 35 -7.89 -10.54 -9.53
N ASN A 36 -8.52 -11.71 -9.39
CA ASN A 36 -9.62 -11.92 -8.46
C ASN A 36 -9.14 -12.57 -7.15
N PRO A 37 -9.16 -11.88 -6.00
CA PRO A 37 -8.67 -12.43 -4.74
C PRO A 37 -9.49 -13.60 -4.20
N LEU A 38 -10.65 -13.93 -4.79
CA LEU A 38 -11.45 -15.11 -4.44
C LEU A 38 -11.09 -16.36 -5.27
N VAL A 39 -10.13 -16.24 -6.20
CA VAL A 39 -9.60 -17.35 -6.99
C VAL A 39 -8.22 -17.69 -6.45
N ASP A 40 -8.04 -18.94 -6.00
CA ASP A 40 -6.80 -19.39 -5.32
C ASP A 40 -5.52 -19.03 -6.10
N ASP A 41 -5.48 -19.26 -7.42
CA ASP A 41 -4.30 -18.97 -8.25
C ASP A 41 -3.99 -17.45 -8.31
N ASP A 42 -5.03 -16.62 -8.38
CA ASP A 42 -4.91 -15.17 -8.43
C ASP A 42 -4.49 -14.61 -7.06
N GLU A 43 -5.02 -15.16 -5.95
CA GLU A 43 -4.58 -14.81 -4.59
C GLU A 43 -3.09 -15.10 -4.40
N VAL A 44 -2.62 -16.26 -4.86
CA VAL A 44 -1.21 -16.65 -4.81
C VAL A 44 -0.34 -15.70 -5.63
N GLU A 45 -0.78 -15.30 -6.82
CA GLU A 45 -0.06 -14.33 -7.66
C GLU A 45 -0.01 -12.94 -7.01
N ILE A 46 -1.11 -12.45 -6.43
CA ILE A 46 -1.15 -11.18 -5.69
C ILE A 46 -0.13 -11.21 -4.54
N GLU A 47 -0.14 -12.27 -3.75
CA GLU A 47 0.79 -12.43 -2.62
C GLU A 47 2.25 -12.49 -3.11
N ALA A 48 2.51 -13.22 -4.19
CA ALA A 48 3.84 -13.32 -4.81
C ALA A 48 4.35 -11.96 -5.29
N ARG A 49 3.50 -11.16 -5.95
CA ARG A 49 3.87 -9.80 -6.40
C ARG A 49 4.27 -8.91 -5.23
N PHE A 50 3.49 -8.89 -4.15
CA PHE A 50 3.84 -8.12 -2.97
C PHE A 50 5.13 -8.61 -2.30
N LYS A 51 5.34 -9.92 -2.18
CA LYS A 51 6.59 -10.50 -1.62
C LYS A 51 7.82 -10.16 -2.47
N LEU A 52 7.65 -10.09 -3.79
CA LEU A 52 8.72 -9.71 -4.74
C LEU A 52 8.91 -8.20 -4.89
N GLY A 53 8.14 -7.37 -4.18
CA GLY A 53 8.21 -5.91 -4.30
C GLY A 53 7.67 -5.36 -5.63
N ARG A 54 6.87 -6.16 -6.36
CA ARG A 54 6.24 -5.78 -7.64
C ARG A 54 4.92 -5.08 -7.38
N PHE A 55 4.97 -3.88 -6.86
CA PHE A 55 3.78 -3.11 -6.51
C PHE A 55 3.12 -2.45 -7.74
N PRO A 56 1.79 -2.26 -7.75
CA PRO A 56 1.16 -1.47 -8.80
C PRO A 56 1.57 0.00 -8.66
N ALA A 57 1.66 0.70 -9.79
CA ALA A 57 2.02 2.11 -9.80
C ALA A 57 0.87 2.98 -9.28
N LEU A 58 1.23 4.05 -8.58
CA LEU A 58 0.37 5.17 -8.25
C LEU A 58 1.17 6.45 -8.50
N ASP A 59 0.49 7.47 -9.03
CA ASP A 59 1.11 8.76 -9.29
C ASP A 59 1.75 9.34 -7.99
N PRO A 60 3.01 9.81 -8.04
CA PRO A 60 3.66 10.43 -6.87
C PRO A 60 2.87 11.61 -6.27
N GLN A 61 2.21 12.42 -7.09
CA GLN A 61 1.34 13.53 -6.63
C GLN A 61 0.09 13.03 -5.89
N LEU A 62 -0.33 11.78 -6.14
CA LEU A 62 -1.42 11.11 -5.42
C LEU A 62 -0.92 10.28 -4.23
N GLY A 63 0.35 10.42 -3.83
CA GLY A 63 0.91 9.68 -2.69
C GLY A 63 1.54 8.33 -3.07
N GLY A 64 1.86 8.10 -4.34
CA GLY A 64 2.45 6.84 -4.80
C GLY A 64 3.72 6.42 -4.05
N LYS A 65 4.58 7.38 -3.66
CA LYS A 65 5.77 7.10 -2.85
C LYS A 65 5.42 6.63 -1.43
N VAL A 66 4.41 7.25 -0.81
CA VAL A 66 3.94 6.88 0.53
C VAL A 66 3.35 5.46 0.51
N VAL A 67 2.46 5.19 -0.45
CA VAL A 67 1.85 3.86 -0.62
C VAL A 67 2.92 2.79 -0.85
N HIS A 68 3.90 3.06 -1.72
CA HIS A 68 5.04 2.16 -1.95
C HIS A 68 5.80 1.87 -0.64
N ASN A 69 6.11 2.90 0.14
CA ASN A 69 6.85 2.75 1.40
C ASN A 69 6.06 1.97 2.45
N CYS A 70 4.74 2.14 2.52
CA CYS A 70 3.86 1.29 3.33
C CYS A 70 3.98 -0.18 2.94
N TRP A 71 3.95 -0.49 1.64
CA TRP A 71 4.02 -1.88 1.16
C TRP A 71 5.40 -2.51 1.35
N ALA A 72 6.46 -1.75 1.11
CA ALA A 72 7.86 -2.13 1.30
C ALA A 72 8.23 -2.32 2.78
N GLY A 73 7.38 -1.89 3.72
CA GLY A 73 7.67 -1.95 5.15
C GLY A 73 8.74 -0.96 5.58
N ALA A 74 8.84 0.19 4.90
CA ALA A 74 9.84 1.21 5.14
C ALA A 74 9.53 2.09 6.36
N TYR A 75 8.25 2.20 6.74
CA TYR A 75 7.83 2.97 7.91
C TYR A 75 7.85 2.12 9.18
N ARG A 76 8.24 2.76 10.29
CA ARG A 76 8.21 2.15 11.63
C ARG A 76 6.95 2.50 12.41
N SER A 77 6.19 3.49 11.98
CA SER A 77 4.97 3.91 12.65
C SER A 77 4.00 4.56 11.67
N ALA A 78 2.72 4.60 12.01
CA ALA A 78 1.73 5.35 11.24
C ALA A 78 1.98 6.87 11.26
N SER A 79 2.69 7.38 12.27
CA SER A 79 3.07 8.81 12.33
C SER A 79 4.00 9.20 11.19
N GLU A 80 4.98 8.35 10.85
CA GLU A 80 5.87 8.60 9.70
C GLU A 80 5.08 8.64 8.38
N VAL A 81 4.02 7.81 8.24
CA VAL A 81 3.12 7.85 7.07
C VAL A 81 2.39 9.19 7.00
N VAL A 82 1.87 9.68 8.13
CA VAL A 82 1.14 10.96 8.21
C VAL A 82 2.06 12.14 7.91
N GLU A 83 3.29 12.13 8.41
CA GLU A 83 4.30 13.16 8.14
C GLU A 83 4.56 13.31 6.63
N ASP A 84 4.84 12.19 5.94
CA ASP A 84 5.08 12.21 4.49
C ASP A 84 3.84 12.66 3.70
N LEU A 85 2.63 12.26 4.11
CA LEU A 85 1.38 12.72 3.48
C LEU A 85 1.17 14.23 3.66
N GLN A 86 1.50 14.77 4.83
CA GLN A 86 1.41 16.21 5.10
C GLN A 86 2.44 17.01 4.28
N GLU A 87 3.66 16.49 4.12
CA GLU A 87 4.68 17.11 3.25
C GLU A 87 4.25 17.12 1.79
N LEU A 88 3.68 16.02 1.31
CA LEU A 88 3.11 15.95 -0.03
C LEU A 88 2.00 16.97 -0.22
N ALA A 89 1.04 17.03 0.71
CA ALA A 89 -0.10 17.94 0.63
C ALA A 89 0.32 19.42 0.56
N LYS A 90 1.36 19.82 1.29
CA LYS A 90 1.93 21.19 1.20
C LYS A 90 2.47 21.45 -0.19
N THR A 91 3.25 20.51 -0.73
CA THR A 91 3.86 20.62 -2.07
C THR A 91 2.81 20.74 -3.17
N THR A 92 1.66 20.06 -3.04
CA THR A 92 0.56 20.10 -4.02
C THR A 92 -0.26 21.41 -3.94
N LEU A 93 -0.27 22.10 -2.79
CA LEU A 93 -1.03 23.33 -2.57
C LEU A 93 -0.27 24.61 -2.93
N ASP A 94 1.04 24.52 -3.18
CA ASP A 94 1.90 25.65 -3.55
C ASP A 94 1.94 25.94 -5.08
N VAL A 95 0.89 25.55 -5.83
CA VAL A 95 0.76 25.75 -7.30
C VAL A 95 -0.34 26.76 -7.64
#